data_AF-A0A246BIU7-F1
#
_entry.id   AF-A0A246BIU7-F1
#
_cell.length_a   1.000
_cell.length_b   1.000
_cell.length_c   1.000
_cell.angle_alpha   90.00
_cell.angle_beta   90.00
_cell.angle_gamma   90.00
#
_symmetry.space_group_name_H-M   'P 1'
#
loop_
_entity.id
_entity.type
_entity.pdbx_description
1 polymer ?
#
loop_
_entity_poly.entity_id
_entity_poly.type
_entity_poly.pdbx_seq_one_letter_code
_entity_poly.pdbx_strand_id
1 'polypeptide(L)'
;MGRRHPDRAGRAPRRWASGRWARLRRPRPLWWVPALLIMGAIWSLSSAPQTPGPSLEHPKDWIAHFLAYFALAFTLARATGRRGAALVIAAWFGALDEIHQAFVPPREAGVQDWLFDVAGAWLGSRLALRGAARPSARPEGTPERAAEPVT
;
A
#
# COMPACT_ATOMS: atom_id res chain seq x y z
N MET A 1 70.99 -21.05 -2.07
CA MET A 1 70.58 -19.64 -2.03
C MET A 1 69.51 -19.45 -3.10
N GLY A 2 68.20 -19.37 -2.86
CA GLY A 2 67.48 -18.94 -1.66
C GLY A 2 66.90 -17.55 -1.92
N ARG A 3 65.72 -17.47 -2.53
CA ARG A 3 64.70 -16.40 -2.35
C ARG A 3 63.39 -16.85 -3.01
N ARG A 4 62.57 -17.55 -2.23
CA ARG A 4 61.14 -17.73 -2.49
C ARG A 4 60.47 -16.40 -2.15
N HIS A 5 59.73 -15.81 -3.10
CA HIS A 5 58.94 -14.62 -2.85
C HIS A 5 57.65 -15.03 -2.10
N PRO A 6 57.35 -14.42 -0.94
CA PRO A 6 56.17 -14.76 -0.18
C PRO A 6 54.94 -13.97 -0.66
N ASP A 7 53.79 -14.61 -0.44
CA ASP A 7 52.49 -14.03 -0.13
C ASP A 7 51.67 -13.36 -1.23
N ARG A 8 50.84 -14.24 -1.82
CA ARG A 8 49.48 -13.93 -2.25
C ARG A 8 48.67 -13.35 -1.08
N ALA A 9 48.76 -12.04 -0.88
CA ALA A 9 47.78 -11.33 -0.08
C ALA A 9 46.45 -11.25 -0.86
N GLY A 10 45.56 -12.19 -0.55
CA GLY A 10 44.20 -12.22 -1.07
C GLY A 10 43.48 -10.91 -0.74
N ARG A 11 43.24 -10.08 -1.76
CA ARG A 11 42.26 -9.00 -1.67
C ARG A 11 40.89 -9.67 -1.61
N ALA A 12 40.32 -9.75 -0.41
CA ALA A 12 38.94 -10.15 -0.22
C ALA A 12 38.05 -9.30 -1.16
N PRO A 13 37.15 -9.91 -1.95
CA PRO A 13 36.24 -9.14 -2.77
C PRO A 13 35.39 -8.29 -1.84
N ARG A 14 35.50 -6.96 -2.00
CA ARG A 14 34.64 -5.97 -1.37
C ARG A 14 33.21 -6.44 -1.57
N ARG A 15 32.52 -6.78 -0.49
CA ARG A 15 31.10 -7.15 -0.49
C ARG A 15 30.33 -5.91 -0.93
N TRP A 16 30.13 -5.77 -2.23
CA TRP A 16 29.27 -4.76 -2.82
C TRP A 16 27.94 -4.85 -2.12
N ALA A 17 27.56 -3.74 -1.48
CA ALA A 17 26.31 -3.59 -0.78
C ALA A 17 25.19 -4.19 -1.63
N SER A 18 24.65 -5.32 -1.20
CA SER A 18 23.49 -5.93 -1.81
C SER A 18 22.40 -4.88 -1.73
N GLY A 19 22.11 -4.29 -2.89
CA GLY A 19 21.06 -3.30 -3.03
C GLY A 19 19.84 -3.85 -2.31
N ARG A 20 19.36 -3.07 -1.33
CA ARG A 20 17.97 -3.15 -0.89
C ARG A 20 17.12 -2.69 -2.07
N TRP A 21 17.11 -3.47 -3.15
CA TRP A 21 16.06 -3.44 -4.14
C TRP A 21 14.83 -3.75 -3.32
N ALA A 22 14.10 -2.68 -2.97
CA ALA A 22 12.85 -2.79 -2.26
C ALA A 22 12.09 -3.90 -2.97
N ARG A 23 11.76 -4.98 -2.25
CA ARG A 23 10.88 -6.02 -2.78
C ARG A 23 9.55 -5.33 -3.06
N LEU A 24 9.42 -4.76 -4.25
CA LEU A 24 8.18 -4.27 -4.80
C LEU A 24 7.24 -5.46 -4.74
N ARG A 25 6.25 -5.40 -3.86
CA ARG A 25 5.23 -6.43 -3.80
C ARG A 25 4.55 -6.43 -5.17
N ARG A 26 4.47 -7.60 -5.82
CA ARG A 26 3.83 -7.71 -7.14
C ARG A 26 2.42 -7.12 -7.04
N PRO A 27 2.05 -6.20 -7.95
CA PRO A 27 0.70 -5.63 -7.98
C PRO A 27 -0.30 -6.77 -8.12
N ARG A 28 -1.42 -6.67 -7.43
CA ARG A 28 -2.52 -7.64 -7.52
C ARG A 28 -3.63 -7.00 -8.33
N PRO A 29 -3.70 -7.20 -9.66
CA PRO A 29 -4.57 -6.43 -10.54
C PRO A 29 -6.06 -6.55 -10.16
N LEU A 30 -6.46 -7.64 -9.53
CA LEU A 30 -7.83 -7.83 -9.01
C LEU A 30 -8.25 -6.73 -8.01
N TRP A 31 -7.31 -6.09 -7.30
CA TRP A 31 -7.63 -4.99 -6.38
C TRP A 31 -7.98 -3.67 -7.08
N TRP A 32 -7.76 -3.56 -8.39
CA TRP A 32 -8.28 -2.42 -9.16
C TRP A 32 -9.81 -2.43 -9.22
N VAL A 33 -10.44 -3.61 -9.23
CA VAL A 33 -11.91 -3.70 -9.26
C VAL A 33 -12.55 -3.01 -8.05
N PRO A 34 -12.24 -3.37 -6.79
CA PRO A 34 -12.81 -2.66 -5.65
C PRO A 34 -12.36 -1.19 -5.57
N ALA A 35 -11.14 -0.86 -6.01
CA ALA A 35 -10.70 0.54 -6.04
C ALA A 35 -11.57 1.40 -6.98
N LEU A 36 -11.81 0.92 -8.21
CA LEU A 36 -12.65 1.60 -9.19
C LEU A 36 -14.12 1.65 -8.75
N LEU A 37 -14.63 0.58 -8.11
CA LEU A 37 -15.97 0.58 -7.54
C LEU A 37 -16.11 1.63 -6.44
N ILE A 38 -15.13 1.76 -5.54
CA ILE A 38 -15.13 2.79 -4.49
C ILE A 38 -15.07 4.20 -5.12
N MET A 39 -14.20 4.42 -6.11
CA MET A 39 -14.15 5.71 -6.83
C MET A 39 -15.48 6.05 -7.49
N GLY A 40 -16.11 5.08 -8.16
CA GLY A 40 -17.42 5.27 -8.79
C GLY A 40 -18.53 5.55 -7.78
N ALA A 41 -18.51 4.87 -6.62
CA ALA A 41 -19.47 5.11 -5.55
C ALA A 41 -19.32 6.50 -4.93
N ILE A 42 -18.08 6.94 -4.64
CA ILE A 42 -17.79 8.29 -4.14
C ILE A 42 -18.31 9.33 -5.14
N TRP A 43 -17.86 9.22 -6.41
CA TRP A 43 -18.27 10.16 -7.45
C TRP A 43 -19.78 10.23 -7.63
N SER A 44 -20.45 9.08 -7.71
CA SER A 44 -21.91 9.01 -7.86
C SER A 44 -22.65 9.64 -6.69
N LEU A 45 -22.14 9.46 -5.47
CA LEU A 45 -22.74 10.05 -4.27
C LEU A 45 -22.51 11.56 -4.23
N SER A 46 -21.32 12.01 -4.64
CA SER A 46 -20.95 13.42 -4.74
C SER A 46 -21.70 14.16 -5.85
N SER A 47 -22.09 13.49 -6.93
CA SER A 47 -22.94 14.08 -7.99
C SER A 47 -24.39 14.34 -7.55
N ALA A 48 -24.83 13.78 -6.41
CA ALA A 48 -26.18 14.00 -5.91
C ALA A 48 -26.25 15.26 -5.04
N PRO A 49 -27.26 16.15 -5.22
CA PRO A 49 -27.44 17.34 -4.38
C PRO A 49 -27.57 17.03 -2.89
N GLN A 50 -28.17 15.89 -2.55
CA GLN A 50 -28.23 15.36 -1.19
C GLN A 50 -27.81 13.88 -1.19
N THR A 51 -27.08 13.47 -0.16
CA THR A 51 -26.83 12.04 0.09
C THR A 51 -28.13 11.34 0.52
N PRO A 52 -28.42 10.11 0.06
CA PRO A 52 -29.56 9.35 0.53
C PRO A 52 -29.50 9.12 2.05
N GLY A 53 -30.61 9.34 2.75
CA GLY A 53 -30.72 9.18 4.20
C GLY A 53 -30.71 10.51 4.97
N PRO A 54 -30.57 10.47 6.31
CA PRO A 54 -30.49 11.68 7.11
C PRO A 54 -29.24 12.50 6.74
N SER A 55 -29.30 13.83 6.92
CA SER A 55 -28.14 14.70 6.76
C SER A 55 -26.98 14.17 7.61
N LEU A 56 -25.84 13.95 6.95
CA LEU A 56 -24.59 13.70 7.66
C LEU A 56 -24.07 15.05 8.12
N GLU A 57 -24.60 15.50 9.26
CA GLU A 57 -24.09 16.69 9.91
C GLU A 57 -22.74 16.42 10.56
N HIS A 58 -21.96 17.48 10.65
CA HIS A 58 -20.71 17.54 11.39
C HIS A 58 -20.85 16.86 12.78
N PRO A 59 -19.96 15.92 13.14
CA PRO A 59 -18.74 15.47 12.46
C PRO A 59 -18.88 14.15 11.67
N LYS A 60 -20.10 13.69 11.37
CA LYS A 60 -20.34 12.37 10.76
C LYS A 60 -19.90 12.31 9.30
N ASP A 61 -20.06 13.40 8.58
CA ASP A 61 -19.49 13.68 7.26
C ASP A 61 -17.99 13.46 7.24
N TRP A 62 -17.24 14.06 8.18
CA TRP A 62 -15.78 13.91 8.27
C TRP A 62 -15.35 12.46 8.49
N ILE A 63 -16.11 11.72 9.30
CA ILE A 63 -15.87 10.28 9.51
C ILE A 63 -16.15 9.50 8.22
N ALA A 64 -17.21 9.85 7.48
CA ALA A 64 -17.54 9.20 6.21
C ALA A 64 -16.43 9.44 5.16
N HIS A 65 -15.96 10.67 5.01
CA HIS A 65 -14.82 11.06 4.17
C HIS A 65 -13.55 10.26 4.54
N PHE A 66 -13.19 10.28 5.82
CA PHE A 66 -12.06 9.51 6.32
C PHE A 66 -12.16 8.02 5.98
N LEU A 67 -13.31 7.39 6.23
CA LEU A 67 -13.50 5.94 6.00
C LEU A 67 -13.53 5.59 4.50
N ALA A 68 -14.17 6.42 3.67
CA ALA A 68 -14.23 6.23 2.23
C ALA A 68 -12.82 6.26 1.62
N TYR A 69 -12.03 7.28 1.96
CA TYR A 69 -10.67 7.42 1.43
C TYR A 69 -9.65 6.49 2.09
N PHE A 70 -9.90 6.05 3.32
CA PHE A 70 -9.20 4.91 3.90
C PHE A 70 -9.37 3.65 3.05
N ALA A 71 -10.61 3.30 2.72
CA ALA A 71 -10.91 2.11 1.91
C ALA A 71 -10.33 2.24 0.49
N LEU A 72 -10.47 3.42 -0.12
CA LEU A 72 -9.90 3.73 -1.44
C LEU A 72 -8.38 3.55 -1.45
N ALA A 73 -7.65 4.22 -0.55
CA ALA A 73 -6.19 4.13 -0.54
C ALA A 73 -5.70 2.74 -0.11
N PHE A 74 -6.46 2.01 0.71
CA PHE A 74 -6.14 0.63 1.04
C PHE A 74 -6.16 -0.28 -0.20
N THR A 75 -7.23 -0.19 -0.99
CA THR A 75 -7.40 -0.99 -2.21
C THR A 75 -6.41 -0.56 -3.29
N LEU A 76 -6.20 0.75 -3.49
CA LEU A 76 -5.17 1.29 -4.39
C LEU A 76 -3.76 0.85 -3.99
N ALA A 77 -3.42 0.82 -2.71
CA ALA A 77 -2.11 0.36 -2.26
C ALA A 77 -1.91 -1.14 -2.51
N ARG A 78 -2.97 -1.95 -2.42
CA ARG A 78 -2.96 -3.37 -2.80
C ARG A 78 -2.86 -3.57 -4.31
N ALA A 79 -3.53 -2.74 -5.10
CA ALA A 79 -3.51 -2.79 -6.55
C ALA A 79 -2.13 -2.39 -7.10
N THR A 80 -1.59 -1.26 -6.64
CA THR A 80 -0.31 -0.70 -7.11
C THR A 80 0.92 -1.34 -6.46
N GLY A 81 0.76 -1.93 -5.27
CA GLY A 81 1.88 -2.37 -4.43
C GLY A 81 2.70 -1.21 -3.85
N ARG A 82 2.26 0.04 -4.00
CA ARG A 82 3.01 1.26 -3.65
C ARG A 82 2.15 2.22 -2.83
N ARG A 83 2.48 2.35 -1.53
CA ARG A 83 1.76 3.25 -0.60
C ARG A 83 1.70 4.70 -1.09
N GLY A 84 2.83 5.21 -1.59
CA GLY A 84 2.93 6.59 -2.08
C GLY A 84 2.06 6.85 -3.31
N ALA A 85 2.01 5.92 -4.27
CA ALA A 85 1.14 6.05 -5.43
C ALA A 85 -0.33 6.05 -5.02
N ALA A 86 -0.73 5.15 -4.12
CA ALA A 86 -2.09 5.09 -3.60
C ALA A 86 -2.51 6.38 -2.87
N LEU A 87 -1.63 6.95 -2.04
CA LEU A 87 -1.88 8.20 -1.34
C LEU A 87 -2.05 9.37 -2.32
N VAL A 88 -1.15 9.50 -3.30
CA VAL A 88 -1.22 10.59 -4.29
C VAL A 88 -2.50 10.49 -5.12
N ILE A 89 -2.84 9.28 -5.61
CA ILE A 89 -4.07 9.07 -6.40
C ILE A 89 -5.30 9.42 -5.56
N ALA A 90 -5.40 8.91 -4.32
CA ALA A 90 -6.54 9.19 -3.45
C ALA A 90 -6.65 10.68 -3.10
N ALA A 91 -5.54 11.35 -2.77
CA ALA A 91 -5.53 12.78 -2.43
C ALA A 91 -5.96 13.67 -3.62
N TRP A 92 -5.49 13.35 -4.84
CA TRP A 92 -5.92 14.05 -6.05
C TRP A 92 -7.38 13.76 -6.39
N PHE A 93 -7.82 12.52 -6.21
CA PHE A 93 -9.23 12.16 -6.42
C PHE A 93 -10.15 12.94 -5.47
N GLY A 94 -9.78 13.09 -4.19
CA GLY A 94 -10.52 13.92 -3.23
C GLY A 94 -10.55 15.39 -3.61
N ALA A 95 -9.40 15.95 -4.00
CA ALA A 95 -9.36 17.34 -4.46
C ALA A 95 -10.26 17.57 -5.70
N LEU A 96 -10.30 16.60 -6.62
CA LEU A 96 -11.18 16.66 -7.79
C LEU A 96 -12.65 16.52 -7.40
N ASP A 97 -12.97 15.70 -6.39
CA ASP A 97 -14.33 15.54 -5.91
C ASP A 97 -14.86 16.81 -5.23
N GLU A 98 -14.05 17.49 -4.42
CA GLU A 98 -14.39 18.81 -3.86
C GLU A 98 -14.65 19.86 -4.95
N ILE A 99 -13.78 19.90 -5.97
CA ILE A 99 -13.98 20.79 -7.12
C ILE A 99 -15.28 20.44 -7.85
N HIS A 100 -15.57 19.15 -8.04
CA HIS A 100 -16.80 18.69 -8.67
C HIS A 100 -18.03 19.07 -7.84
N GLN A 101 -18.01 18.86 -6.53
CA GLN A 101 -19.10 19.23 -5.61
C GLN A 101 -19.36 20.73 -5.57
N ALA A 102 -18.34 21.57 -5.79
CA ALA A 102 -18.52 23.02 -5.92
C ALA A 102 -19.46 23.41 -7.10
N PHE A 103 -19.68 22.51 -8.07
CA PHE A 103 -20.63 22.67 -9.17
C PHE A 103 -21.98 21.97 -8.94
N VAL A 104 -22.23 21.39 -7.76
CA VAL A 104 -23.46 20.65 -7.42
C VAL A 104 -24.20 21.30 -6.24
N PRO A 105 -24.90 22.44 -6.43
CA PRO A 105 -25.70 23.03 -5.35
C PRO A 105 -26.75 22.04 -4.81
N PRO A 106 -27.02 21.98 -3.48
CA PRO A 106 -26.49 22.82 -2.40
C PRO A 106 -25.26 22.21 -1.68
N ARG A 107 -24.44 21.39 -2.34
CA ARG A 107 -23.24 20.81 -1.71
C ARG A 107 -22.30 21.90 -1.22
N GLU A 108 -21.74 21.66 -0.04
CA GLU A 108 -20.64 22.44 0.49
C GLU A 108 -19.34 21.73 0.11
N ALA A 109 -18.54 22.36 -0.75
CA ALA A 109 -17.18 21.91 -1.02
C ALA A 109 -16.25 22.52 0.04
N GLY A 110 -15.43 21.70 0.67
CA GLY A 110 -14.67 22.04 1.85
C GLY A 110 -13.23 21.54 1.80
N VAL A 111 -12.29 22.43 2.15
CA VAL A 111 -10.90 22.01 2.41
C VAL A 111 -10.85 21.02 3.59
N GLN A 112 -11.77 21.15 4.55
CA GLN A 112 -11.88 20.24 5.69
C GLN A 112 -12.14 18.80 5.26
N ASP A 113 -13.10 18.56 4.37
CA ASP A 113 -13.44 17.21 3.89
C ASP A 113 -12.26 16.58 3.17
N TRP A 114 -11.58 17.35 2.30
CA TRP A 114 -10.34 16.91 1.68
C TRP A 114 -9.22 16.57 2.68
N LEU A 115 -9.11 17.28 3.81
CA LEU A 115 -8.14 16.92 4.85
C LEU A 115 -8.46 15.57 5.50
N PHE A 116 -9.75 15.27 5.73
CA PHE A 116 -10.18 13.97 6.24
C PHE A 116 -9.96 12.85 5.21
N ASP A 117 -10.17 13.14 3.93
CA ASP A 117 -9.85 12.24 2.82
C ASP A 117 -8.36 11.86 2.83
N VAL A 118 -7.48 12.87 2.91
CA VAL A 118 -6.03 12.67 2.96
C VAL A 118 -5.60 11.90 4.21
N ALA A 119 -6.19 12.19 5.37
CA ALA A 119 -5.92 11.47 6.62
C ALA A 119 -6.32 9.99 6.54
N GLY A 120 -7.50 9.70 6.00
CA GLY A 120 -7.98 8.35 5.72
C GLY A 120 -7.06 7.62 4.75
N ALA A 121 -6.73 8.27 3.64
CA ALA A 121 -5.87 7.71 2.61
C ALA A 121 -4.46 7.38 3.11
N TRP A 122 -3.90 8.23 3.96
CA TRP A 122 -2.60 8.00 4.61
C TRP A 122 -2.62 6.74 5.48
N LEU A 123 -3.66 6.54 6.28
CA LEU A 123 -3.77 5.37 7.14
C LEU A 123 -4.03 4.10 6.31
N GLY A 124 -4.99 4.16 5.37
CA GLY A 124 -5.37 3.03 4.51
C GLY A 124 -4.20 2.51 3.69
N SER A 125 -3.45 3.40 3.03
CA SER A 125 -2.27 3.03 2.25
C SER A 125 -1.16 2.37 3.10
N ARG A 126 -0.98 2.81 4.36
CA ARG A 126 -0.01 2.21 5.30
C ARG A 126 -0.42 0.83 5.75
N LEU A 127 -1.69 0.62 6.09
CA LEU A 127 -2.21 -0.66 6.57
C LEU A 127 -2.27 -1.72 5.47
N ALA A 128 -2.58 -1.33 4.24
CA ALA A 128 -2.66 -2.23 3.10
C ALA A 128 -1.45 -3.16 2.97
N LEU A 129 -0.23 -2.66 3.09
CA LEU A 129 0.97 -3.47 2.81
C LEU A 129 1.63 -4.05 4.07
N ARG A 130 0.96 -4.04 5.23
CA ARG A 130 1.44 -4.73 6.45
C ARG A 130 1.14 -6.24 6.34
N GLY A 131 2.15 -7.08 6.56
CA GLY A 131 2.08 -8.56 6.69
C GLY A 131 1.38 -9.32 5.55
N ALA A 132 2.07 -9.82 4.52
CA ALA A 132 2.43 -11.24 4.60
C ALA A 132 3.68 -11.44 5.47
N ALA A 133 3.47 -11.77 6.75
CA ALA A 133 4.48 -12.49 7.50
C ALA A 133 4.76 -13.77 6.70
N ARG A 134 6.03 -14.01 6.37
CA ARG A 134 6.42 -15.27 5.75
C ARG A 134 6.03 -16.38 6.74
N PRO A 135 5.27 -17.41 6.34
CA PRO A 135 5.27 -18.65 7.09
C PRO A 135 6.74 -19.03 7.26
N SER A 136 7.21 -19.08 8.50
CA SER A 136 8.55 -19.54 8.84
C SER A 136 8.77 -20.87 8.12
N ALA A 137 9.77 -20.92 7.25
CA ALA A 137 10.17 -22.15 6.60
C ALA A 137 10.34 -23.21 7.69
N ARG A 138 9.59 -24.30 7.57
CA ARG A 138 9.79 -25.52 8.34
C ARG A 138 11.28 -25.87 8.22
N PRO A 139 12.02 -26.13 9.30
CA PRO A 139 13.38 -26.60 9.16
C PRO A 139 13.33 -27.99 8.51
N GLU A 140 13.59 -28.04 7.21
CA GLU A 140 13.95 -29.28 6.52
C GLU A 140 15.40 -29.59 6.88
N GLY A 141 15.59 -30.75 7.51
CA GLY A 141 16.86 -31.45 7.51
C GLY A 141 17.38 -31.86 8.88
N THR A 142 17.18 -33.14 9.20
CA THR A 142 18.34 -33.96 9.55
C THR A 142 18.36 -35.15 8.60
N PRO A 143 19.33 -35.25 7.67
CA PRO A 143 19.56 -36.49 6.95
C PRO A 143 20.38 -37.41 7.86
N GLU A 144 19.72 -38.34 8.54
CA GLU A 144 20.44 -39.42 9.24
C GLU A 144 20.69 -40.55 8.25
N ARG A 145 21.78 -40.39 7.49
CA ARG A 145 22.49 -41.50 6.83
C ARG A 145 23.60 -41.92 7.79
N ALA A 146 23.48 -43.10 8.39
CA ALA A 146 24.58 -44.07 8.57
C ALA A 146 24.14 -45.20 9.50
N ALA A 147 23.82 -46.37 8.94
CA ALA A 147 24.39 -47.66 9.36
C ALA A 147 23.73 -48.78 8.55
N GLU A 148 24.26 -49.06 7.36
CA GLU A 148 24.27 -50.46 6.89
C GLU A 148 25.59 -51.07 7.37
N PRO A 149 25.57 -52.20 8.10
CA PRO A 149 26.69 -53.11 8.11
C PRO A 149 26.58 -54.06 6.91
N VAL A 150 27.64 -54.04 6.11
CA VAL A 150 28.02 -55.08 5.15
C VAL A 150 28.47 -56.32 5.95
N THR A 151 27.95 -57.48 5.54
CA THR A 151 28.28 -58.88 5.91
C THR A 151 28.11 -59.33 7.36
#